data_AF-A0A956VWH5-F1
#
_entry.id   AF-A0A956VWH5-F1
#
_cell.length_a   1.000
_cell.length_b   1.000
_cell.length_c   1.000
_cell.angle_alpha   90.00
_cell.angle_beta   90.00
_cell.angle_gamma   90.00
#
_symmetry.space_group_name_H-M   'P 1'
#
loop_
_entity.id
_entity.type
_entity.pdbx_description
1 polymer ?
#
loop_
_entity_poly.entity_id
_entity_poly.type
_entity_poly.pdbx_seq_one_letter_code
_entity_poly.pdbx_strand_id
1 'polypeptide(L)'
;LAMRPPQLVAALTGTGGQIATYTDRWDDLRFERQGMPCFQDLEVGSAAYFGFEETLAGHILRLDITAGTEGVGVRPEDPPIAWEVSQDDRWVPVEVLSDATGGLNRGGVVELQLPPEHDAVTLSSRRAHWLRVRLLAVRDGQPSYRRSPEIRSMSVTTVGASVPASHGERVANEILGMSDGRPSQVFRVAEPPVLPREEGQTVIVRPPEGDEQRWVEVDDFGQSGPEDRHFTWDGASGEIRFGPRIRRPDGTEWQLGAVPPDGAEISVSAYLRGGGREGNVAANQLTVLRTTIPFVDTVTNRRPAVGGVDGETLEQAKARGPASIRSGARAVTASDFELLTLEASRQVARARALPPAEPGAAVRLMVVPAVNVPGRRRTLDDLELPAPLYEAVREHIEPRRLLGVSVEIGQPRYLGVSIVARVEVQAGRDPELTRQRAMDALYSDLDPVTGGPDGRGWPWDVPLTVSHVVARLAAVDGVARVQDVLLFEADERTGERAPNGLTYMPLEPDALWFPVRHMVM
;
A
#
# COMPACT_ATOMS: atom_id res chain seq x y z
N LEU A 1 -3.54 20.35 -4.02
CA LEU A 1 -4.09 20.43 -2.65
C LEU A 1 -4.20 21.91 -2.26
N ALA A 2 -5.35 22.36 -1.76
CA ALA A 2 -5.50 23.69 -1.20
C ALA A 2 -5.73 23.56 0.31
N MET A 3 -4.78 24.04 1.12
CA MET A 3 -4.91 24.01 2.58
C MET A 3 -5.64 25.26 3.04
N ARG A 4 -6.88 25.10 3.49
CA ARG A 4 -7.66 26.17 4.12
C ARG A 4 -7.62 26.01 5.64
N PRO A 5 -7.63 27.11 6.41
CA PRO A 5 -7.71 27.05 7.86
C PRO A 5 -8.95 26.24 8.29
N PRO A 6 -8.81 25.23 9.17
CA PRO A 6 -9.95 24.46 9.65
C PRO A 6 -11.00 25.35 10.30
N GLN A 7 -12.25 25.23 9.87
CA GLN A 7 -13.39 25.92 10.49
C GLN A 7 -14.30 24.91 11.17
N LEU A 8 -14.24 24.91 12.50
CA LEU A 8 -15.12 24.10 13.33
C LEU A 8 -16.50 24.76 13.38
N VAL A 9 -17.55 24.01 13.04
CA VAL A 9 -18.93 24.53 12.87
C VAL A 9 -19.98 23.74 13.63
N ALA A 10 -19.60 22.64 14.28
CA ALA A 10 -20.48 21.83 15.11
C ALA A 10 -19.67 21.00 16.11
N ALA A 11 -20.28 20.69 17.25
CA ALA A 11 -19.77 19.70 18.19
C ALA A 11 -20.94 18.86 18.71
N LEU A 12 -20.79 17.53 18.73
CA LEU A 12 -21.80 16.60 19.24
C LEU A 12 -21.16 15.61 20.21
N THR A 13 -21.97 15.00 21.05
CA THR A 13 -21.62 13.77 21.77
C THR A 13 -22.62 12.69 21.41
N GLY A 14 -22.19 11.42 21.35
CA GLY A 14 -23.09 10.29 21.14
C GLY A 14 -22.76 9.09 22.00
N THR A 15 -23.77 8.24 22.19
CA THR A 15 -23.69 7.00 22.99
C THR A 15 -23.13 5.82 22.20
N GLY A 16 -22.53 4.86 22.91
CA GLY A 16 -22.18 3.55 22.38
C GLY A 16 -23.43 2.66 22.24
N GLY A 17 -23.60 1.98 21.11
CA GLY A 17 -24.74 1.06 20.90
C GLY A 17 -25.13 0.87 19.43
N GLN A 18 -26.16 0.05 19.17
CA GLN A 18 -26.65 -0.23 17.80
C GLN A 18 -27.39 0.96 17.15
N ILE A 19 -27.88 1.92 17.94
CA ILE A 19 -28.52 3.15 17.46
C ILE A 19 -27.88 4.32 18.21
N ALA A 20 -27.04 5.09 17.51
CA ALA A 20 -26.41 6.27 18.09
C ALA A 20 -27.44 7.39 18.28
N THR A 21 -27.61 7.86 19.51
CA THR A 21 -28.28 9.13 19.79
C THR A 21 -27.23 10.23 19.89
N TYR A 22 -27.52 11.39 19.32
CA TYR A 22 -26.61 12.54 19.33
C TYR A 22 -27.17 13.65 20.20
N THR A 23 -26.31 14.29 21.00
CA THR A 23 -26.63 15.54 21.71
C THR A 23 -25.74 16.63 21.16
N ASP A 24 -26.36 17.77 20.83
CA ASP A 24 -25.64 18.98 20.41
C ASP A 24 -24.89 19.59 21.60
N ARG A 25 -23.61 19.85 21.38
CA ARG A 25 -22.65 20.40 22.36
C ARG A 25 -21.91 21.61 21.80
N TRP A 26 -22.41 22.19 20.70
CA TRP A 26 -21.74 23.29 20.03
C TRP A 26 -21.60 24.53 20.93
N ASP A 27 -22.67 24.87 21.65
CA ASP A 27 -22.65 26.02 22.56
C ASP A 27 -21.73 25.78 23.78
N ASP A 28 -21.65 24.54 24.28
CA ASP A 28 -20.75 24.17 25.39
C ASP A 28 -19.28 24.37 25.01
N LEU A 29 -18.90 24.00 23.78
CA LEU A 29 -17.53 24.15 23.28
C LEU A 29 -17.19 25.59 22.89
N ARG A 30 -18.17 26.36 22.38
CA ARG A 30 -17.98 27.72 21.87
C ARG A 30 -17.93 28.77 22.98
N PHE A 31 -18.78 28.63 23.99
CA PHE A 31 -18.84 29.57 25.10
C PHE A 31 -18.26 28.83 26.31
N GLU A 32 -17.01 29.13 26.69
CA GLU A 32 -16.18 28.51 27.75
C GLU A 32 -16.78 28.53 29.19
N ARG A 33 -18.11 28.42 29.32
CA ARG A 33 -18.90 28.56 30.54
C ARG A 33 -19.14 27.22 31.23
N GLN A 34 -19.20 26.11 30.48
CA GLN A 34 -19.29 24.74 30.98
C GLN A 34 -18.41 23.84 30.10
N GLY A 35 -17.68 22.89 30.69
CA GLY A 35 -16.89 21.93 29.92
C GLY A 35 -17.80 20.98 29.14
N MET A 36 -17.47 20.70 27.88
CA MET A 36 -18.14 19.69 27.07
C MET A 36 -17.62 18.30 27.48
N PRO A 37 -18.44 17.40 28.03
CA PRO A 37 -18.01 16.02 28.29
C PRO A 37 -17.74 15.31 26.96
N CYS A 38 -16.64 14.57 26.84
CA CYS A 38 -16.31 13.83 25.62
C CYS A 38 -17.27 12.65 25.40
N PHE A 39 -17.65 11.98 26.47
CA PHE A 39 -18.51 10.80 26.47
C PHE A 39 -19.75 11.07 27.31
N GLN A 40 -20.95 10.85 26.76
CA GLN A 40 -22.22 10.98 27.48
C GLN A 40 -22.31 9.99 28.64
N ASP A 41 -21.81 8.80 28.38
CA ASP A 41 -21.67 7.65 29.26
C ASP A 41 -20.30 7.01 28.99
N LEU A 42 -19.83 6.20 29.93
CA LEU A 42 -18.56 5.47 29.79
C LEU A 42 -18.77 4.10 29.14
N GLU A 43 -19.72 4.03 28.20
CA GLU A 43 -19.98 2.83 27.40
C GLU A 43 -19.03 2.75 26.22
N VAL A 44 -18.63 1.53 25.86
CA VAL A 44 -17.75 1.31 24.71
C VAL A 44 -18.44 1.78 23.44
N GLY A 45 -17.75 2.63 22.67
CA GLY A 45 -18.29 3.23 21.46
C GLY A 45 -18.80 4.66 21.63
N SER A 46 -18.99 5.15 22.87
CA SER A 46 -19.35 6.54 23.12
C SER A 46 -18.27 7.48 22.59
N ALA A 47 -18.68 8.61 22.02
CA ALA A 47 -17.76 9.46 21.27
C ALA A 47 -18.13 10.95 21.30
N ALA A 48 -17.10 11.79 21.21
CA ALA A 48 -17.25 13.22 20.90
C ALA A 48 -16.98 13.44 19.41
N TYR A 49 -17.78 14.28 18.78
CA TYR A 49 -17.74 14.56 17.35
C TYR A 49 -17.51 16.05 17.12
N PHE A 50 -16.60 16.38 16.20
CA PHE A 50 -16.20 17.72 15.83
C PHE A 50 -16.42 17.89 14.34
N GLY A 51 -17.38 18.74 13.97
CA GLY A 51 -17.81 18.93 12.59
C GLY A 51 -17.14 20.15 11.97
N PHE A 52 -16.51 19.95 10.82
CA PHE A 52 -15.83 20.99 10.04
C PHE A 52 -16.63 21.34 8.79
N GLU A 53 -16.56 22.61 8.38
CA GLU A 53 -17.26 23.11 7.20
C GLU A 53 -16.72 22.52 5.89
N GLU A 54 -15.41 22.35 5.81
CA GLU A 54 -14.71 21.86 4.63
C GLU A 54 -13.94 20.57 4.95
N THR A 55 -13.61 19.84 3.89
CA THR A 55 -12.76 18.66 4.00
C THR A 55 -11.37 19.04 4.52
N LEU A 56 -10.85 18.20 5.41
CA LEU A 56 -9.49 18.28 5.94
C LEU A 56 -8.65 17.07 5.51
N ALA A 57 -9.03 16.45 4.40
CA ALA A 57 -8.37 15.29 3.84
C ALA A 57 -6.87 15.52 3.63
N GLY A 58 -6.04 14.62 4.17
CA GLY A 58 -4.58 14.69 4.12
C GLY A 58 -3.97 15.77 5.02
N HIS A 59 -4.74 16.55 5.78
CA HIS A 59 -4.16 17.56 6.68
C HIS A 59 -3.45 16.90 7.87
N ILE A 60 -2.39 17.55 8.34
CA ILE A 60 -1.83 17.34 9.67
C ILE A 60 -2.42 18.43 10.56
N LEU A 61 -3.32 18.03 11.45
CA LEU A 61 -4.01 18.93 12.36
C LEU A 61 -3.30 18.99 13.70
N ARG A 62 -3.22 20.19 14.24
CA ARG A 62 -2.85 20.46 15.62
C ARG A 62 -4.09 20.93 16.37
N LEU A 63 -4.48 20.18 17.39
CA LEU A 63 -5.60 20.47 18.27
C LEU A 63 -5.03 20.95 19.60
N ASP A 64 -5.12 22.25 19.87
CA ASP A 64 -4.81 22.83 21.17
C ASP A 64 -6.07 22.74 22.04
N ILE A 65 -6.05 21.84 23.01
CA ILE A 65 -7.20 21.46 23.85
C ILE A 65 -6.97 21.97 25.27
N THR A 66 -7.96 22.67 25.82
CA THR A 66 -8.04 22.95 27.25
C THR A 66 -9.01 21.95 27.87
N ALA A 67 -8.51 21.11 28.78
CA ALA A 67 -9.34 20.11 29.47
C ALA A 67 -9.54 20.44 30.96
N GLY A 68 -10.68 20.02 31.52
CA GLY A 68 -10.92 19.98 32.96
C GLY A 68 -10.23 18.77 33.62
N THR A 69 -9.76 18.92 34.86
CA THR A 69 -8.98 17.93 35.61
C THR A 69 -9.74 16.67 36.09
N GLU A 70 -10.86 16.31 35.44
CA GLU A 70 -11.76 15.25 35.93
C GLU A 70 -11.60 13.89 35.23
N GLY A 71 -10.84 13.82 34.13
CA GLY A 71 -10.44 12.55 33.53
C GLY A 71 -9.46 11.80 34.41
N VAL A 72 -9.96 10.92 35.29
CA VAL A 72 -9.12 10.11 36.20
C VAL A 72 -9.34 8.63 35.90
N GLY A 73 -8.25 7.88 35.77
CA GLY A 73 -8.30 6.42 35.73
C GLY A 73 -7.52 5.77 34.59
N VAL A 74 -7.16 6.50 33.54
CA VAL A 74 -6.41 5.93 32.40
C VAL A 74 -4.90 6.09 32.57
N ARG A 75 -4.13 5.29 31.83
CA ARG A 75 -2.69 5.50 31.66
C ARG A 75 -2.48 6.56 30.56
N PRO A 76 -1.85 7.72 30.84
CA PRO A 76 -1.70 8.79 29.85
C PRO A 76 -1.03 8.38 28.54
N GLU A 77 -0.11 7.41 28.60
CA GLU A 77 0.63 6.91 27.45
C GLU A 77 -0.12 5.79 26.69
N ASP A 78 -1.24 5.30 27.23
CA ASP A 78 -2.06 4.23 26.64
C ASP A 78 -3.56 4.42 26.99
N PRO A 79 -4.19 5.53 26.57
CA PRO A 79 -5.60 5.76 26.82
C PRO A 79 -6.48 4.88 25.92
N PRO A 80 -7.64 4.39 26.39
CA PRO A 80 -8.55 3.56 25.60
C PRO A 80 -9.40 4.42 24.65
N ILE A 81 -8.78 5.23 23.79
CA ILE A 81 -9.47 6.08 22.80
C ILE A 81 -8.92 5.86 21.40
N ALA A 82 -9.77 6.09 20.39
CA ALA A 82 -9.36 6.18 18.99
C ALA A 82 -9.90 7.45 18.35
N TRP A 83 -9.05 8.12 17.58
CA TRP A 83 -9.47 9.19 16.68
C TRP A 83 -9.86 8.62 15.32
N GLU A 84 -10.98 9.07 14.78
CA GLU A 84 -11.55 8.58 13.52
C GLU A 84 -12.16 9.74 12.72
N VAL A 85 -12.14 9.65 11.40
CA VAL A 85 -12.86 10.61 10.51
C VAL A 85 -13.99 9.92 9.75
N SER A 86 -14.96 10.71 9.31
CA SER A 86 -16.01 10.26 8.41
C SER A 86 -15.45 10.05 6.99
N GLN A 87 -15.70 8.87 6.42
CA GLN A 87 -15.49 8.56 5.01
C GLN A 87 -16.67 7.73 4.53
N ASP A 88 -17.42 8.22 3.56
CA ASP A 88 -18.71 7.66 3.16
C ASP A 88 -19.60 7.30 4.39
N ASP A 89 -20.05 6.05 4.50
CA ASP A 89 -20.85 5.52 5.60
C ASP A 89 -20.02 4.78 6.67
N ARG A 90 -18.70 5.03 6.73
CA ARG A 90 -17.81 4.39 7.70
C ARG A 90 -16.93 5.40 8.46
N TRP A 91 -16.34 4.89 9.55
CA TRP A 91 -15.38 5.62 10.36
C TRP A 91 -14.00 5.03 10.14
N VAL A 92 -13.05 5.87 9.74
CA VAL A 92 -11.70 5.43 9.42
C VAL A 92 -10.72 5.96 10.47
N PRO A 93 -9.85 5.10 11.04
CA PRO A 93 -8.86 5.51 12.03
C PRO A 93 -7.95 6.63 11.53
N VAL A 94 -7.64 7.56 12.44
CA VAL A 94 -6.71 8.67 12.25
C VAL A 94 -5.42 8.36 12.97
N GLU A 95 -4.29 8.62 12.31
CA GLU A 95 -2.97 8.41 12.92
C GLU A 95 -2.69 9.53 13.93
N VAL A 96 -2.52 9.16 15.20
CA VAL A 96 -2.13 10.10 16.26
C VAL A 96 -0.61 10.25 16.24
N LEU A 97 -0.12 11.43 15.87
CA LEU A 97 1.30 11.74 15.78
C LEU A 97 1.90 12.00 17.17
N SER A 98 1.15 12.74 17.98
CA SER A 98 1.50 13.03 19.36
C SER A 98 0.23 13.35 20.16
N ASP A 99 0.21 12.97 21.43
CA ASP A 99 -0.84 13.35 22.38
C ASP A 99 -0.21 13.77 23.72
N ALA A 100 -0.13 15.08 23.95
CA ALA A 100 0.34 15.65 25.22
C ALA A 100 -0.79 15.80 26.26
N THR A 101 -2.05 15.59 25.87
CA THR A 101 -3.21 15.65 26.77
C THR A 101 -3.32 14.41 27.66
N GLY A 102 -2.62 13.34 27.29
CA GLY A 102 -2.61 12.07 28.02
C GLY A 102 -3.97 11.40 28.01
N GLY A 103 -4.61 11.31 26.84
CA GLY A 103 -5.99 10.85 26.70
C GLY A 103 -7.01 11.87 27.19
N LEU A 104 -6.85 13.15 26.84
CA LEU A 104 -7.75 14.25 27.17
C LEU A 104 -7.89 14.56 28.68
N ASN A 105 -6.99 14.04 29.54
CA ASN A 105 -7.05 14.24 30.99
C ASN A 105 -6.55 15.61 31.47
N ARG A 106 -5.74 16.28 30.64
CA ARG A 106 -5.18 17.61 30.92
C ARG A 106 -5.15 18.43 29.64
N GLY A 107 -5.08 19.75 29.81
CA GLY A 107 -4.82 20.63 28.69
C GLY A 107 -3.49 20.29 28.01
N GLY A 108 -3.46 20.36 26.70
CA GLY A 108 -2.32 19.96 25.89
C GLY A 108 -2.63 19.98 24.40
N VAL A 109 -1.68 19.48 23.63
CA VAL A 109 -1.76 19.42 22.17
C VAL A 109 -1.92 17.98 21.72
N VAL A 110 -2.82 17.77 20.77
CA VAL A 110 -2.91 16.52 20.00
C VAL A 110 -2.59 16.83 18.54
N GLU A 111 -1.65 16.09 17.96
CA GLU A 111 -1.35 16.18 16.54
C GLU A 111 -1.86 14.94 15.81
N LEU A 112 -2.64 15.15 14.76
CA LEU A 112 -3.34 14.11 14.02
C LEU A 112 -2.97 14.20 12.54
N GLN A 113 -2.66 13.07 11.89
CA GLN A 113 -2.61 13.00 10.43
C GLN A 113 -3.90 12.38 9.90
N LEU A 114 -4.66 13.18 9.17
CA LEU A 114 -5.90 12.73 8.54
C LEU A 114 -5.61 11.89 7.29
N PRO A 115 -6.45 10.88 7.01
CA PRO A 115 -6.37 10.11 5.78
C PRO A 115 -6.65 10.97 4.54
N PRO A 116 -6.30 10.49 3.33
CA PRO A 116 -6.45 11.25 2.08
C PRO A 116 -7.90 11.49 1.64
N GLU A 117 -8.87 10.90 2.34
CA GLU A 117 -10.31 11.09 2.14
C GLU A 117 -10.94 11.54 3.46
N HIS A 118 -11.91 12.45 3.38
CA HIS A 118 -12.65 12.95 4.54
C HIS A 118 -13.94 13.57 4.03
N ASP A 119 -15.03 12.82 4.13
CA ASP A 119 -16.30 13.12 3.46
C ASP A 119 -17.31 13.76 4.40
N ALA A 120 -18.22 14.54 3.80
CA ALA A 120 -19.28 15.20 4.53
C ALA A 120 -20.45 14.24 4.78
N VAL A 121 -20.71 13.94 6.06
CA VAL A 121 -21.79 13.06 6.50
C VAL A 121 -22.81 13.86 7.31
N THR A 122 -24.08 13.46 7.24
CA THR A 122 -25.15 14.09 8.03
C THR A 122 -25.33 13.36 9.36
N LEU A 123 -24.95 14.01 10.47
CA LEU A 123 -25.21 13.55 11.83
C LEU A 123 -26.17 14.51 12.52
N SER A 124 -27.24 14.00 13.15
CA SER A 124 -28.23 14.83 13.86
C SER A 124 -28.73 16.04 13.06
N SER A 125 -29.08 15.84 11.79
CA SER A 125 -29.49 16.88 10.81
C SER A 125 -28.42 17.91 10.41
N ARG A 126 -27.16 17.74 10.83
CA ARG A 126 -26.03 18.60 10.45
C ARG A 126 -25.10 17.85 9.49
N ARG A 127 -24.99 18.34 8.25
CA ARG A 127 -24.00 17.87 7.29
C ARG A 127 -22.68 18.60 7.54
N ALA A 128 -21.62 17.85 7.86
CA ALA A 128 -20.28 18.37 8.10
C ALA A 128 -19.23 17.27 7.83
N HIS A 129 -17.97 17.65 7.78
CA HIS A 129 -16.83 16.74 7.77
C HIS A 129 -16.45 16.42 9.23
N TRP A 130 -16.66 15.18 9.68
CA TRP A 130 -16.60 14.85 11.10
C TRP A 130 -15.29 14.18 11.49
N LEU A 131 -14.60 14.77 12.47
CA LEU A 131 -13.58 14.11 13.27
C LEU A 131 -14.22 13.66 14.59
N ARG A 132 -14.00 12.43 15.03
CA ARG A 132 -14.47 11.96 16.33
C ARG A 132 -13.35 11.35 17.17
N VAL A 133 -13.53 11.40 18.48
CA VAL A 133 -12.76 10.63 19.46
C VAL A 133 -13.72 9.64 20.14
N ARG A 134 -13.41 8.36 20.04
CA ARG A 134 -14.28 7.26 20.49
C ARG A 134 -13.65 6.48 21.63
N LEU A 135 -14.43 6.15 22.64
CA LEU A 135 -14.05 5.27 23.74
C LEU A 135 -14.00 3.82 23.26
N LEU A 136 -12.85 3.16 23.49
CA LEU A 136 -12.60 1.78 23.13
C LEU A 136 -12.91 0.83 24.30
N ALA A 137 -13.11 -0.45 23.97
CA ALA A 137 -13.03 -1.50 24.97
C ALA A 137 -11.59 -1.57 25.52
N VAL A 138 -11.47 -1.65 26.83
CA VAL A 138 -10.15 -1.82 27.47
C VAL A 138 -9.56 -3.18 27.16
N ARG A 139 -8.24 -3.20 26.95
CA ARG A 139 -7.45 -4.43 26.85
C ARG A 139 -7.11 -4.96 28.25
N ASP A 140 -6.67 -6.22 28.34
CA ASP A 140 -6.25 -6.81 29.61
C ASP A 140 -5.17 -5.97 30.30
N GLY A 141 -5.41 -5.57 31.55
CA GLY A 141 -4.50 -4.72 32.33
C GLY A 141 -4.50 -3.23 31.95
N GLN A 142 -5.29 -2.81 30.96
CA GLN A 142 -5.47 -1.40 30.60
C GLN A 142 -6.60 -0.78 31.46
N PRO A 143 -6.34 0.31 32.19
CA PRO A 143 -7.37 0.93 32.99
C PRO A 143 -8.22 1.91 32.15
N SER A 144 -9.52 2.03 32.49
CA SER A 144 -10.45 2.93 31.79
C SER A 144 -10.71 4.23 32.55
N TYR A 145 -11.36 5.18 31.88
CA TYR A 145 -11.88 6.39 32.49
C TYR A 145 -12.87 6.05 33.60
N ARG A 146 -12.79 6.75 34.74
CA ARG A 146 -13.81 6.70 35.80
C ARG A 146 -14.84 7.82 35.67
N ARG A 147 -14.49 8.86 34.92
CA ARG A 147 -15.33 10.00 34.56
C ARG A 147 -14.99 10.44 33.15
N SER A 148 -15.99 10.98 32.46
CA SER A 148 -15.83 11.55 31.13
C SER A 148 -14.85 12.73 31.18
N PRO A 149 -13.81 12.76 30.33
CA PRO A 149 -13.00 13.96 30.18
C PRO A 149 -13.84 15.14 29.70
N GLU A 150 -13.52 16.34 30.15
CA GLU A 150 -14.24 17.56 29.76
C GLU A 150 -13.35 18.48 28.94
N ILE A 151 -13.76 18.81 27.73
CA ILE A 151 -13.10 19.80 26.87
C ILE A 151 -13.76 21.16 27.12
N ARG A 152 -12.99 22.11 27.62
CA ARG A 152 -13.47 23.50 27.85
C ARG A 152 -13.37 24.35 26.61
N SER A 153 -12.30 24.15 25.84
CA SER A 153 -12.06 24.85 24.59
C SER A 153 -11.18 23.97 23.70
N MET A 154 -11.35 24.12 22.40
CA MET A 154 -10.50 23.49 21.40
C MET A 154 -10.26 24.47 20.26
N SER A 155 -9.00 24.68 19.91
CA SER A 155 -8.63 25.37 18.67
C SER A 155 -7.93 24.38 17.75
N VAL A 156 -8.25 24.46 16.46
CA VAL A 156 -7.75 23.51 15.46
C VAL A 156 -7.01 24.28 14.39
N THR A 157 -5.77 23.90 14.13
CA THR A 157 -4.93 24.51 13.10
C THR A 157 -4.35 23.43 12.19
N THR A 158 -4.09 23.77 10.93
CA THR A 158 -3.34 22.90 10.03
C THR A 158 -1.86 23.28 10.10
N VAL A 159 -1.01 22.31 10.44
CA VAL A 159 0.45 22.50 10.56
C VAL A 159 1.22 21.85 9.41
N GLY A 160 0.54 21.05 8.59
CA GLY A 160 1.11 20.45 7.40
C GLY A 160 0.05 19.69 6.60
N ALA A 161 0.49 19.06 5.51
CA ALA A 161 -0.34 18.15 4.75
C ALA A 161 0.47 16.99 4.17
N SER A 162 -0.21 15.88 3.96
CA SER A 162 0.28 14.69 3.28
C SER A 162 -0.30 14.66 1.87
N VAL A 163 0.55 14.41 0.89
CA VAL A 163 0.16 14.23 -0.51
C VAL A 163 0.76 12.94 -1.05
N PRO A 164 0.09 12.24 -1.98
CA PRO A 164 0.72 11.17 -2.74
C PRO A 164 1.96 11.70 -3.46
N ALA A 165 2.99 10.86 -3.56
CA ALA A 165 4.20 11.16 -4.31
C ALA A 165 4.64 9.90 -5.07
N SER A 166 5.12 10.10 -6.28
CA SER A 166 5.71 9.07 -7.13
C SER A 166 7.16 9.44 -7.44
N HIS A 167 8.00 8.43 -7.66
CA HIS A 167 9.37 8.63 -8.10
C HIS A 167 9.42 8.61 -9.64
N GLY A 168 9.87 9.70 -10.24
CA GLY A 168 10.06 9.81 -11.67
C GLY A 168 10.42 11.23 -12.08
N GLU A 169 11.00 11.36 -13.26
CA GLU A 169 11.28 12.66 -13.87
C GLU A 169 10.24 12.93 -14.95
N ARG A 170 9.64 14.12 -14.92
CA ARG A 170 8.61 14.51 -15.88
C ARG A 170 9.22 15.15 -17.12
N VAL A 171 8.99 14.53 -18.27
CA VAL A 171 9.26 15.10 -19.59
C VAL A 171 7.93 15.55 -20.19
N ALA A 172 7.86 16.78 -20.72
CA ALA A 172 6.62 17.36 -21.21
C ALA A 172 6.79 17.94 -22.62
N ASN A 173 5.73 17.85 -23.43
CA ASN A 173 5.64 18.40 -24.78
C ASN A 173 6.82 17.97 -25.70
N GLU A 174 7.18 16.69 -25.65
CA GLU A 174 8.24 16.17 -26.51
C GLU A 174 7.70 15.93 -27.92
N ILE A 175 8.32 16.56 -28.92
CA ILE A 175 8.01 16.36 -30.34
C ILE A 175 8.81 15.15 -30.84
N LEU A 176 8.11 14.15 -31.37
CA LEU A 176 8.70 12.90 -31.84
C LEU A 176 9.06 12.94 -33.33
N GLY A 177 8.30 13.71 -34.12
CA GLY A 177 8.53 13.86 -35.55
C GLY A 177 7.27 14.19 -36.33
N MET A 178 7.36 14.06 -37.66
CA MET A 178 6.26 14.28 -38.58
C MET A 178 5.79 12.94 -39.14
N SER A 179 4.47 12.79 -39.28
CA SER A 179 3.87 11.65 -39.96
C SER A 179 4.13 11.71 -41.47
N ASP A 180 4.35 10.55 -42.08
CA ASP A 180 4.45 10.36 -43.52
C ASP A 180 3.14 9.84 -44.17
N GLY A 181 2.05 9.81 -43.38
CA GLY A 181 0.73 9.36 -43.82
C GLY A 181 0.60 7.85 -44.08
N ARG A 182 1.62 7.04 -43.79
CA ARG A 182 1.58 5.57 -44.02
C ARG A 182 1.15 4.80 -42.77
N PRO A 183 0.54 3.62 -42.91
CA PRO A 183 0.24 2.74 -41.78
C PRO A 183 1.51 2.21 -41.10
N SER A 184 1.38 1.73 -39.86
CA SER A 184 2.47 1.09 -39.09
C SER A 184 3.66 2.00 -38.78
N GLN A 185 3.48 3.32 -38.78
CA GLN A 185 4.53 4.26 -38.38
C GLN A 185 4.96 4.03 -36.94
N VAL A 186 6.26 4.23 -36.71
CA VAL A 186 6.92 4.02 -35.42
C VAL A 186 7.69 5.26 -35.05
N PHE A 187 7.47 5.73 -33.82
CA PHE A 187 8.20 6.83 -33.21
C PHE A 187 8.79 6.36 -31.89
N ARG A 188 9.76 7.09 -31.34
CA ARG A 188 10.37 6.74 -30.05
C ARG A 188 10.64 8.01 -29.27
N VAL A 189 10.31 7.97 -27.98
CA VAL A 189 10.70 9.05 -27.05
C VAL A 189 12.19 9.01 -26.74
N ALA A 190 12.76 10.17 -26.43
CA ALA A 190 14.20 10.34 -26.21
C ALA A 190 14.69 9.63 -24.93
N GLU A 191 13.86 9.55 -23.89
CA GLU A 191 14.31 9.13 -22.56
C GLU A 191 13.55 7.94 -21.94
N PRO A 192 13.64 6.73 -22.52
CA PRO A 192 13.18 5.51 -21.86
C PRO A 192 14.07 5.15 -20.65
N PRO A 193 13.60 4.33 -19.70
CA PRO A 193 12.26 3.71 -19.65
C PRO A 193 11.18 4.70 -19.19
N VAL A 194 9.95 4.47 -19.68
CA VAL A 194 8.73 5.25 -19.41
C VAL A 194 7.86 4.50 -18.40
N LEU A 195 7.37 5.22 -17.40
CA LEU A 195 6.46 4.70 -16.38
C LEU A 195 5.02 4.58 -16.91
N PRO A 196 4.13 3.80 -16.24
CA PRO A 196 2.72 3.73 -16.59
C PRO A 196 2.08 5.13 -16.69
N ARG A 197 1.24 5.32 -17.71
CA ARG A 197 0.76 6.64 -18.11
C ARG A 197 -0.33 7.07 -17.13
N GLU A 198 -0.17 8.26 -16.57
CA GLU A 198 -1.20 8.90 -15.76
C GLU A 198 -2.25 9.55 -16.65
N GLU A 199 -3.40 9.90 -16.07
CA GLU A 199 -4.44 10.63 -16.78
C GLU A 199 -3.88 11.90 -17.43
N GLY A 200 -4.18 12.08 -18.73
CA GLY A 200 -3.72 13.22 -19.51
C GLY A 200 -2.38 13.01 -20.24
N GLN A 201 -1.57 12.02 -19.83
CA GLN A 201 -0.32 11.62 -20.50
C GLN A 201 -0.65 10.77 -21.74
N THR A 202 -0.49 11.32 -22.94
CA THR A 202 -0.84 10.61 -24.18
C THR A 202 -0.10 11.18 -25.39
N VAL A 203 -0.24 10.49 -26.52
CA VAL A 203 0.17 10.97 -27.84
C VAL A 203 -0.81 12.03 -28.35
N ILE A 204 -0.23 13.11 -28.81
CA ILE A 204 -0.90 14.24 -29.45
C ILE A 204 -0.49 14.27 -30.92
N VAL A 205 -1.48 14.26 -31.81
CA VAL A 205 -1.29 14.40 -33.25
C VAL A 205 -1.87 15.74 -33.67
N ARG A 206 -1.05 16.59 -34.28
CA ARG A 206 -1.45 17.91 -34.78
C ARG A 206 -1.36 17.92 -36.31
N PRO A 207 -2.48 17.72 -37.03
CA PRO A 207 -2.49 17.80 -38.49
C PRO A 207 -2.09 19.20 -38.99
N PRO A 208 -1.55 19.34 -40.22
CA PRO A 208 -1.23 20.64 -40.80
C PRO A 208 -2.46 21.56 -40.92
N GLU A 209 -3.59 20.95 -41.28
CA GLU A 209 -4.89 21.61 -41.42
C GLU A 209 -5.89 20.87 -40.52
N GLY A 210 -5.99 21.27 -39.25
CA GLY A 210 -6.94 20.70 -38.32
C GLY A 210 -6.65 21.01 -36.87
N ASP A 211 -7.57 20.60 -36.00
CA ASP A 211 -7.41 20.72 -34.55
C ASP A 211 -6.48 19.63 -34.00
N GLU A 212 -5.92 19.91 -32.84
CA GLU A 212 -5.12 18.96 -32.07
C GLU A 212 -5.96 17.71 -31.72
N GLN A 213 -5.39 16.53 -31.95
CA GLN A 213 -6.05 15.25 -31.73
C GLN A 213 -5.34 14.49 -30.60
N ARG A 214 -6.10 14.14 -29.55
CA ARG A 214 -5.65 13.23 -28.50
C ARG A 214 -5.92 11.79 -28.93
N TRP A 215 -4.91 10.95 -28.85
CA TRP A 215 -5.01 9.52 -29.17
C TRP A 215 -5.15 8.70 -27.89
N VAL A 216 -5.60 7.46 -28.01
CA VAL A 216 -5.86 6.53 -26.89
C VAL A 216 -4.85 5.39 -26.95
N GLU A 217 -4.17 5.14 -25.83
CA GLU A 217 -3.26 4.01 -25.71
C GLU A 217 -4.08 2.72 -25.61
N VAL A 218 -3.68 1.70 -26.37
CA VAL A 218 -4.25 0.35 -26.32
C VAL A 218 -3.13 -0.69 -26.20
N ASP A 219 -3.44 -1.86 -25.65
CA ASP A 219 -2.48 -2.97 -25.57
C ASP A 219 -2.11 -3.50 -26.98
N ASP A 220 -3.13 -3.62 -27.84
CA ASP A 220 -3.01 -4.07 -29.21
C ASP A 220 -4.12 -3.52 -30.12
N PHE A 221 -3.92 -3.62 -31.43
CA PHE A 221 -4.84 -3.07 -32.43
C PHE A 221 -5.98 -4.03 -32.83
N GLY A 222 -6.09 -5.22 -32.25
CA GLY A 222 -6.99 -6.28 -32.69
C GLY A 222 -8.47 -5.92 -32.65
N GLN A 223 -8.85 -4.99 -31.77
CA GLN A 223 -10.21 -4.45 -31.67
C GLN A 223 -10.36 -3.04 -32.27
N SER A 224 -9.31 -2.50 -32.87
CA SER A 224 -9.30 -1.14 -33.41
C SER A 224 -9.87 -1.09 -34.82
N GLY A 225 -10.88 -0.26 -35.02
CA GLY A 225 -11.38 0.14 -36.34
C GLY A 225 -10.45 1.12 -37.05
N PRO A 226 -10.67 1.35 -38.36
CA PRO A 226 -9.80 2.20 -39.19
C PRO A 226 -9.84 3.69 -38.83
N GLU A 227 -10.86 4.15 -38.10
CA GLU A 227 -10.99 5.55 -37.64
C GLU A 227 -10.62 5.73 -36.17
N ASP A 228 -10.34 4.63 -35.46
CA ASP A 228 -10.03 4.67 -34.04
C ASP A 228 -8.62 5.21 -33.83
N ARG A 229 -8.50 6.33 -33.11
CA ARG A 229 -7.24 7.02 -32.84
C ARG A 229 -6.43 6.30 -31.77
N HIS A 230 -6.04 5.08 -32.08
CA HIS A 230 -5.33 4.20 -31.17
C HIS A 230 -3.84 4.16 -31.48
N PHE A 231 -3.04 4.02 -30.43
CA PHE A 231 -1.61 3.78 -30.52
C PHE A 231 -1.21 2.77 -29.45
N THR A 232 -0.07 2.10 -29.65
CA THR A 232 0.58 1.31 -28.58
C THR A 232 1.85 2.02 -28.15
N TRP A 233 2.22 1.92 -26.87
CA TRP A 233 3.44 2.55 -26.35
C TRP A 233 4.20 1.65 -25.39
N ASP A 234 5.29 1.07 -25.87
CA ASP A 234 6.18 0.23 -25.09
C ASP A 234 6.96 1.05 -24.06
N GLY A 235 6.69 0.83 -22.77
CA GLY A 235 7.33 1.57 -21.68
C GLY A 235 8.83 1.26 -21.53
N ALA A 236 9.28 0.07 -21.93
CA ALA A 236 10.69 -0.31 -21.76
C ALA A 236 11.61 0.39 -22.78
N SER A 237 11.21 0.41 -24.05
CA SER A 237 11.98 0.98 -25.16
C SER A 237 11.55 2.39 -25.54
N GLY A 238 10.41 2.86 -25.02
CA GLY A 238 9.82 4.15 -25.37
C GLY A 238 9.22 4.20 -26.78
N GLU A 239 9.03 3.05 -27.42
CA GLU A 239 8.54 2.94 -28.79
C GLU A 239 7.02 3.11 -28.87
N ILE A 240 6.57 4.02 -29.73
CA ILE A 240 5.16 4.29 -30.03
C ILE A 240 4.86 3.78 -31.42
N ARG A 241 3.80 2.99 -31.58
CA ARG A 241 3.35 2.49 -32.87
C ARG A 241 1.94 2.96 -33.18
N PHE A 242 1.71 3.25 -34.46
CA PHE A 242 0.40 3.52 -35.02
C PHE A 242 -0.16 2.31 -35.78
N GLY A 243 -1.47 2.36 -36.00
CA GLY A 243 -2.27 1.25 -36.54
C GLY A 243 -1.69 0.58 -37.79
N PRO A 244 -1.49 -0.75 -37.79
CA PRO A 244 -0.96 -1.47 -38.94
C PRO A 244 -2.04 -1.73 -40.00
N ARG A 245 -1.57 -1.97 -41.22
CA ARG A 245 -2.41 -2.50 -42.30
C ARG A 245 -2.07 -3.96 -42.54
N ILE A 246 -3.04 -4.84 -42.35
CA ILE A 246 -2.86 -6.29 -42.47
C ILE A 246 -3.59 -6.79 -43.71
N ARG A 247 -2.94 -7.66 -44.48
CA ARG A 247 -3.56 -8.37 -45.59
C ARG A 247 -4.06 -9.73 -45.12
N ARG A 248 -5.35 -10.00 -45.33
CA ARG A 248 -5.97 -11.28 -44.99
C ARG A 248 -5.67 -12.35 -46.05
N PRO A 249 -5.86 -13.65 -45.71
CA PRO A 249 -5.68 -14.75 -46.67
C PRO A 249 -6.57 -14.64 -47.93
N ASP A 250 -7.72 -13.99 -47.83
CA ASP A 250 -8.64 -13.72 -48.94
C ASP A 250 -8.21 -12.54 -49.84
N GLY A 251 -7.09 -11.89 -49.51
CA GLY A 251 -6.54 -10.75 -50.24
C GLY A 251 -7.12 -9.40 -49.86
N THR A 252 -8.11 -9.35 -48.97
CA THR A 252 -8.65 -8.09 -48.45
C THR A 252 -7.66 -7.41 -47.51
N GLU A 253 -7.60 -6.08 -47.57
CA GLU A 253 -6.78 -5.26 -46.67
C GLU A 253 -7.63 -4.75 -45.52
N TRP A 254 -7.07 -4.83 -44.32
CA TRP A 254 -7.72 -4.38 -43.10
C TRP A 254 -6.80 -3.40 -42.38
N GLN A 255 -7.27 -2.17 -42.24
CA GLN A 255 -6.62 -1.15 -41.43
C GLN A 255 -7.10 -1.30 -39.99
N LEU A 256 -6.16 -1.43 -39.05
CA LEU A 256 -6.43 -1.56 -37.63
C LEU A 256 -5.92 -0.30 -36.92
N GLY A 257 -6.81 0.58 -36.50
CA GLY A 257 -6.47 1.91 -35.98
C GLY A 257 -6.24 2.93 -37.09
N ALA A 258 -6.51 4.19 -36.77
CA ALA A 258 -6.31 5.34 -37.64
C ALA A 258 -4.83 5.56 -37.97
N VAL A 259 -4.59 6.16 -39.13
CA VAL A 259 -3.26 6.56 -39.57
C VAL A 259 -3.14 8.08 -39.41
N PRO A 260 -2.12 8.61 -38.70
CA PRO A 260 -1.91 10.04 -38.63
C PRO A 260 -1.75 10.64 -40.04
N PRO A 261 -2.41 11.76 -40.37
CA PRO A 261 -2.32 12.38 -41.69
C PRO A 261 -0.87 12.71 -42.09
N ASP A 262 -0.58 12.73 -43.38
CA ASP A 262 0.72 13.17 -43.89
C ASP A 262 1.04 14.60 -43.42
N GLY A 263 2.27 14.82 -42.97
CA GLY A 263 2.72 16.10 -42.41
C GLY A 263 2.21 16.43 -41.01
N ALA A 264 1.41 15.56 -40.37
CA ALA A 264 0.97 15.80 -38.99
C ALA A 264 2.14 15.70 -38.00
N GLU A 265 2.25 16.69 -37.10
CA GLU A 265 3.23 16.64 -36.01
C GLU A 265 2.77 15.64 -34.95
N ILE A 266 3.68 14.74 -34.58
CA ILE A 266 3.47 13.74 -33.52
C ILE A 266 4.28 14.19 -32.30
N SER A 267 3.60 14.36 -31.18
CA SER A 267 4.21 14.72 -29.89
C SER A 267 3.57 13.93 -28.75
N VAL A 268 4.18 13.98 -27.58
CA VAL A 268 3.60 13.45 -26.33
C VAL A 268 3.37 14.60 -25.37
N SER A 269 2.19 14.63 -24.75
CA SER A 269 1.79 15.71 -23.84
C SER A 269 2.72 15.78 -22.62
N ALA A 270 2.93 14.63 -21.99
CA ALA A 270 3.95 14.40 -20.98
C ALA A 270 4.10 12.89 -20.74
N TYR A 271 5.23 12.51 -20.16
CA TYR A 271 5.43 11.19 -19.57
C TYR A 271 6.39 11.28 -18.38
N LEU A 272 6.37 10.25 -17.55
CA LEU A 272 7.35 10.08 -16.48
C LEU A 272 8.39 9.06 -16.93
N ARG A 273 9.67 9.37 -16.71
CA ARG A 273 10.78 8.45 -16.94
C ARG A 273 11.45 8.04 -15.64
N GLY A 274 12.18 6.92 -15.70
CA GLY A 274 12.95 6.39 -14.57
C GLY A 274 12.18 5.30 -13.82
N GLY A 275 12.09 5.42 -12.50
CA GLY A 275 11.52 4.38 -11.63
C GLY A 275 12.58 3.43 -11.09
N GLY A 276 12.22 2.17 -10.90
CA GLY A 276 13.15 1.17 -10.38
C GLY A 276 13.31 1.21 -8.88
N ARG A 277 14.21 0.37 -8.37
CA ARG A 277 14.46 0.19 -6.93
C ARG A 277 15.12 1.41 -6.30
N GLU A 278 15.76 2.28 -7.09
CA GLU A 278 16.33 3.54 -6.62
C GLU A 278 15.27 4.50 -6.05
N GLY A 279 14.02 4.38 -6.51
CA GLY A 279 12.89 5.12 -5.96
C GLY A 279 12.45 4.65 -4.57
N ASN A 280 12.92 3.48 -4.10
CA ASN A 280 12.58 2.97 -2.78
C ASN A 280 13.51 3.57 -1.73
N VAL A 281 12.96 4.46 -0.90
CA VAL A 281 13.71 5.11 0.19
C VAL A 281 13.02 4.91 1.53
N ALA A 282 13.82 4.86 2.60
CA ALA A 282 13.30 4.76 3.96
C ALA A 282 12.47 5.99 4.35
N ALA A 283 11.72 5.88 5.44
CA ALA A 283 11.05 7.04 6.03
C ALA A 283 12.05 8.15 6.39
N ASN A 284 11.61 9.39 6.28
CA ASN A 284 12.35 10.61 6.60
C ASN A 284 13.62 10.83 5.76
N GLN A 285 13.64 10.37 4.52
CA GLN A 285 14.77 10.57 3.59
C GLN A 285 14.48 11.66 2.54
N LEU A 286 13.21 11.86 2.15
CA LEU A 286 12.79 12.88 1.17
C LEU A 286 12.61 14.24 1.86
N THR A 287 13.72 14.89 2.20
CA THR A 287 13.73 16.10 3.04
C THR A 287 14.01 17.42 2.30
N VAL A 288 14.39 17.35 1.03
CA VAL A 288 14.83 18.52 0.25
C VAL A 288 13.70 19.02 -0.64
N LEU A 289 13.30 20.28 -0.45
CA LEU A 289 12.43 21.00 -1.37
C LEU A 289 13.27 21.50 -2.56
N ARG A 290 13.06 20.93 -3.75
CA ARG A 290 13.69 21.45 -4.98
C ARG A 290 13.09 22.77 -5.44
N THR A 291 11.79 22.96 -5.19
CA THR A 291 11.07 24.19 -5.45
C THR A 291 10.51 24.69 -4.13
N THR A 292 10.78 25.95 -3.80
CA THR A 292 10.22 26.58 -2.61
C THR A 292 8.72 26.78 -2.79
N ILE A 293 7.93 26.31 -1.83
CA ILE A 293 6.50 26.57 -1.75
C ILE A 293 6.29 27.58 -0.62
N PRO A 294 5.62 28.73 -0.87
CA PRO A 294 5.35 29.70 0.17
C PRO A 294 4.67 29.07 1.39
N PHE A 295 5.10 29.48 2.59
CA PHE A 295 4.60 28.98 3.88
C PHE A 295 4.89 27.51 4.20
N VAL A 296 5.68 26.81 3.38
CA VAL A 296 6.15 25.45 3.66
C VAL A 296 7.60 25.52 4.09
N ASP A 297 7.86 25.15 5.35
CA ASP A 297 9.20 25.16 5.94
C ASP A 297 9.99 23.87 5.63
N THR A 298 9.32 22.72 5.73
CA THR A 298 9.95 21.41 5.57
C THR A 298 9.09 20.44 4.77
N VAL A 299 9.73 19.48 4.12
CA VAL A 299 9.08 18.30 3.52
C VAL A 299 9.72 17.05 4.10
N THR A 300 8.94 15.98 4.25
CA THR A 300 9.45 14.66 4.62
C THR A 300 8.49 13.57 4.15
N ASN A 301 9.00 12.37 3.90
CA ASN A 301 8.17 11.17 3.73
C ASN A 301 8.06 10.42 5.05
N ARG A 302 6.92 10.54 5.75
CA ARG A 302 6.73 9.86 7.04
C ARG A 302 6.71 8.33 6.91
N ARG A 303 6.32 7.83 5.75
CA ARG A 303 6.37 6.41 5.38
C ARG A 303 7.46 6.20 4.31
N PRO A 304 8.08 5.01 4.25
CA PRO A 304 9.00 4.68 3.17
C PRO A 304 8.32 4.86 1.80
N ALA A 305 9.09 5.30 0.80
CA ALA A 305 8.67 5.16 -0.59
C ALA A 305 8.91 3.71 -1.01
N VAL A 306 7.89 3.07 -1.58
CA VAL A 306 7.90 1.65 -1.96
C VAL A 306 7.25 1.47 -3.33
N GLY A 307 7.32 0.26 -3.88
CA GLY A 307 6.73 -0.10 -5.18
C GLY A 307 7.67 0.04 -6.37
N GLY A 308 8.85 0.64 -6.17
CA GLY A 308 9.90 0.73 -7.17
C GLY A 308 10.52 -0.64 -7.48
N VAL A 309 10.48 -1.04 -8.75
CA VAL A 309 10.97 -2.33 -9.25
C VAL A 309 11.68 -2.13 -10.58
N ASP A 310 12.84 -2.76 -10.74
CA ASP A 310 13.69 -2.55 -11.91
C ASP A 310 13.05 -3.10 -13.20
N GLY A 311 13.65 -2.70 -14.33
CA GLY A 311 13.45 -3.33 -15.64
C GLY A 311 13.48 -4.86 -15.58
N GLU A 312 12.57 -5.53 -16.29
CA GLU A 312 12.73 -6.96 -16.56
C GLU A 312 14.04 -7.15 -17.35
N THR A 313 14.92 -8.00 -16.85
CA THR A 313 16.18 -8.35 -17.52
C THR A 313 15.93 -9.34 -18.66
N LEU A 314 16.85 -9.41 -19.61
CA LEU A 314 16.76 -10.37 -20.71
C LEU A 314 16.67 -11.84 -20.22
N GLU A 315 17.39 -12.19 -19.15
CA GLU A 315 17.34 -13.55 -18.60
C GLU A 315 15.99 -13.88 -17.95
N GLN A 316 15.39 -12.91 -17.26
CA GLN A 316 14.01 -13.04 -16.76
C GLN A 316 13.02 -13.19 -17.91
N ALA A 317 13.16 -12.38 -18.97
CA ALA A 317 12.31 -12.48 -20.15
C ALA A 317 12.45 -13.83 -20.87
N LYS A 318 13.65 -14.40 -20.97
CA LYS A 318 13.89 -15.75 -21.53
C LYS A 318 13.21 -16.84 -20.70
N ALA A 319 13.19 -16.71 -19.38
CA ALA A 319 12.50 -17.66 -18.50
C ALA A 319 10.98 -17.53 -18.61
N ARG A 320 10.47 -16.30 -18.73
CA ARG A 320 9.03 -16.00 -18.81
C ARG A 320 8.43 -16.33 -20.18
N GLY A 321 9.11 -16.02 -21.28
CA GLY A 321 8.59 -16.13 -22.65
C GLY A 321 7.93 -17.48 -22.97
N PRO A 322 8.58 -18.63 -22.72
CA PRO A 322 7.99 -19.95 -22.95
C PRO A 322 6.73 -20.23 -22.10
N ALA A 323 6.67 -19.68 -20.88
CA ALA A 323 5.52 -19.85 -20.00
C ALA A 323 4.30 -19.08 -20.51
N SER A 324 4.52 -17.84 -20.99
CA SER A 324 3.47 -16.99 -21.56
C SER A 324 2.84 -17.60 -22.83
N ILE A 325 3.65 -18.23 -23.69
CA ILE A 325 3.16 -18.96 -24.88
C ILE A 325 2.29 -20.17 -24.47
N ARG A 326 2.65 -20.85 -23.37
CA ARG A 326 1.92 -22.03 -22.89
C ARG A 326 0.53 -21.70 -22.38
N SER A 327 0.37 -20.59 -21.65
CA SER A 327 -0.93 -20.16 -21.10
C SER A 327 -1.87 -19.59 -22.18
N GLY A 328 -1.32 -19.17 -23.33
CA GLY A 328 -2.11 -18.59 -24.41
C GLY A 328 -2.87 -17.33 -23.99
N ALA A 329 -2.33 -16.59 -23.01
CA ALA A 329 -2.94 -15.43 -22.37
C ALA A 329 -4.31 -15.69 -21.72
N ARG A 330 -4.61 -16.92 -21.30
CA ARG A 330 -5.86 -17.28 -20.60
C ARG A 330 -5.57 -17.99 -19.28
N ALA A 331 -6.35 -17.66 -18.26
CA ALA A 331 -6.26 -18.27 -16.94
C ALA A 331 -7.17 -19.52 -16.88
N VAL A 332 -6.60 -20.69 -17.14
CA VAL A 332 -7.33 -21.97 -17.15
C VAL A 332 -6.97 -22.83 -15.94
N THR A 333 -5.67 -23.03 -15.71
CA THR A 333 -5.14 -23.81 -14.58
C THR A 333 -4.67 -22.88 -13.46
N ALA A 334 -4.48 -23.41 -12.25
CA ALA A 334 -3.92 -22.66 -11.13
C ALA A 334 -2.57 -22.01 -11.51
N SER A 335 -1.69 -22.73 -12.21
CA SER A 335 -0.42 -22.19 -12.67
C SER A 335 -0.57 -21.08 -13.72
N ASP A 336 -1.63 -21.10 -14.54
CA ASP A 336 -1.91 -19.98 -15.46
C ASP A 336 -2.34 -18.72 -14.70
N PHE A 337 -3.16 -18.87 -13.65
CA PHE A 337 -3.50 -17.75 -12.76
C PHE A 337 -2.26 -17.17 -12.08
N GLU A 338 -1.40 -18.02 -11.54
CA GLU A 338 -0.14 -17.61 -10.90
C GLU A 338 0.75 -16.83 -11.87
N LEU A 339 0.93 -17.36 -13.08
CA LEU A 339 1.75 -16.73 -14.11
C LEU A 339 1.19 -15.37 -14.54
N LEU A 340 -0.09 -15.31 -14.90
CA LEU A 340 -0.74 -14.07 -15.33
C LEU A 340 -0.73 -13.01 -14.23
N THR A 341 -0.79 -13.43 -12.97
CA THR A 341 -0.69 -12.51 -11.82
C THR A 341 0.70 -11.89 -11.71
N LEU A 342 1.75 -12.69 -11.94
CA LEU A 342 3.13 -12.18 -12.00
C LEU A 342 3.36 -11.25 -13.20
N GLU A 343 2.63 -11.46 -14.30
CA GLU A 343 2.68 -10.59 -15.48
C GLU A 343 1.92 -9.27 -15.30
N ALA A 344 0.87 -9.27 -14.47
CA ALA A 344 0.03 -8.09 -14.22
C ALA A 344 0.82 -6.90 -13.67
N SER A 345 1.80 -7.16 -12.81
CA SER A 345 2.65 -6.11 -12.25
C SER A 345 3.97 -6.67 -11.73
N ARG A 346 5.06 -5.95 -11.99
CA ARG A 346 6.38 -6.26 -11.40
C ARG A 346 6.41 -6.07 -9.88
N GLN A 347 5.41 -5.40 -9.31
CA GLN A 347 5.23 -5.31 -7.85
C GLN A 347 4.66 -6.60 -7.24
N VAL A 348 4.31 -7.62 -8.04
CA VAL A 348 4.02 -8.96 -7.52
C VAL A 348 5.32 -9.72 -7.35
N ALA A 349 5.70 -10.02 -6.11
CA ALA A 349 6.87 -10.85 -5.81
C ALA A 349 6.55 -12.34 -6.00
N ARG A 350 5.37 -12.76 -5.51
CA ARG A 350 4.91 -14.14 -5.60
C ARG A 350 3.39 -14.17 -5.78
N ALA A 351 2.91 -15.20 -6.46
CA ALA A 351 1.50 -15.51 -6.57
C ALA A 351 1.27 -17.00 -6.27
N ARG A 352 0.12 -17.33 -5.69
CA ARG A 352 -0.34 -18.71 -5.47
C ARG A 352 -1.82 -18.77 -5.78
N ALA A 353 -2.22 -19.68 -6.66
CA ALA A 353 -3.62 -19.90 -6.96
C ALA A 353 -4.06 -21.23 -6.36
N LEU A 354 -5.11 -21.21 -5.56
CA LEU A 354 -5.76 -22.40 -5.05
C LEU A 354 -7.03 -22.67 -5.86
N PRO A 355 -7.22 -23.89 -6.37
CA PRO A 355 -8.44 -24.25 -7.06
C PRO A 355 -9.63 -24.13 -6.10
N PRO A 356 -10.85 -23.96 -6.64
CA PRO A 356 -12.05 -23.89 -5.81
C PRO A 356 -12.22 -25.19 -5.01
N ALA A 357 -12.50 -25.05 -3.71
CA ALA A 357 -12.70 -26.19 -2.83
C ALA A 357 -13.95 -27.01 -3.21
N GLU A 358 -14.95 -26.35 -3.77
CA GLU A 358 -16.21 -26.94 -4.23
C GLU A 358 -16.60 -26.39 -5.61
N PRO A 359 -17.38 -27.13 -6.42
CA PRO A 359 -17.88 -26.63 -7.70
C PRO A 359 -18.65 -25.31 -7.54
N GLY A 360 -18.24 -24.28 -8.30
CA GLY A 360 -18.86 -22.95 -8.25
C GLY A 360 -18.28 -22.00 -7.21
N ALA A 361 -17.38 -22.47 -6.33
CA ALA A 361 -16.58 -21.59 -5.49
C ALA A 361 -15.54 -20.81 -6.32
N ALA A 362 -15.00 -19.75 -5.73
CA ALA A 362 -13.97 -18.94 -6.39
C ALA A 362 -12.60 -19.62 -6.40
N VAL A 363 -11.82 -19.36 -7.43
CA VAL A 363 -10.36 -19.56 -7.41
C VAL A 363 -9.78 -18.54 -6.44
N ARG A 364 -9.06 -18.99 -5.41
CA ARG A 364 -8.41 -18.08 -4.45
C ARG A 364 -7.01 -17.75 -4.95
N LEU A 365 -6.77 -16.50 -5.29
CA LEU A 365 -5.52 -15.99 -5.83
C LEU A 365 -4.82 -15.12 -4.78
N MET A 366 -3.75 -15.66 -4.19
CA MET A 366 -2.94 -14.97 -3.21
C MET A 366 -1.79 -14.24 -3.88
N VAL A 367 -1.63 -12.97 -3.51
CA VAL A 367 -0.62 -12.06 -4.05
C VAL A 367 0.30 -11.63 -2.92
N VAL A 368 1.61 -11.79 -3.12
CA VAL A 368 2.65 -11.30 -2.21
C VAL A 368 3.34 -10.10 -2.86
N PRO A 369 3.25 -8.89 -2.28
CA PRO A 369 3.89 -7.70 -2.82
C PRO A 369 5.42 -7.75 -2.78
N ALA A 370 6.06 -7.21 -3.81
CA ALA A 370 7.50 -7.03 -3.92
C ALA A 370 7.94 -5.74 -3.20
N VAL A 371 7.79 -5.68 -1.89
CA VAL A 371 8.31 -4.54 -1.11
C VAL A 371 9.76 -4.81 -0.76
N ASN A 372 10.65 -3.88 -1.12
CA ASN A 372 12.06 -3.93 -0.72
C ASN A 372 12.55 -2.54 -0.36
N VAL A 373 12.72 -2.29 0.94
CA VAL A 373 13.31 -1.07 1.48
C VAL A 373 14.77 -1.38 1.86
N PRO A 374 15.77 -0.72 1.25
CA PRO A 374 17.17 -0.99 1.54
C PRO A 374 17.50 -0.88 3.03
N GLY A 375 18.26 -1.86 3.56
CA GLY A 375 18.74 -1.85 4.94
C GLY A 375 17.66 -2.03 6.02
N ARG A 376 16.40 -2.30 5.64
CA ARG A 376 15.29 -2.51 6.56
C ARG A 376 14.73 -3.92 6.39
N ARG A 377 14.46 -4.60 7.51
CA ARG A 377 13.69 -5.84 7.50
C ARG A 377 12.24 -5.54 7.11
N ARG A 378 11.60 -6.47 6.39
CA ARG A 378 10.18 -6.35 6.07
C ARG A 378 9.33 -6.44 7.33
N THR A 379 8.30 -5.60 7.39
CA THR A 379 7.24 -5.69 8.40
C THR A 379 6.01 -6.38 7.80
N LEU A 380 5.08 -6.83 8.64
CA LEU A 380 3.83 -7.40 8.16
C LEU A 380 3.05 -6.41 7.27
N ASP A 381 3.06 -5.13 7.63
CA ASP A 381 2.43 -4.05 6.86
C ASP A 381 3.04 -3.89 5.44
N ASP A 382 4.29 -4.33 5.22
CA ASP A 382 4.90 -4.31 3.88
C ASP A 382 4.34 -5.41 2.96
N LEU A 383 3.69 -6.41 3.55
CA LEU A 383 3.18 -7.59 2.87
C LEU A 383 1.66 -7.54 2.70
N GLU A 384 1.02 -6.47 3.21
CA GLU A 384 -0.38 -6.18 2.93
C GLU A 384 -0.55 -5.85 1.44
N LEU A 385 -1.61 -6.38 0.83
CA LEU A 385 -1.89 -6.14 -0.59
C LEU A 385 -2.44 -4.71 -0.79
N PRO A 386 -1.67 -3.77 -1.37
CA PRO A 386 -2.13 -2.40 -1.51
C PRO A 386 -3.19 -2.30 -2.62
N ALA A 387 -4.18 -1.43 -2.43
CA ALA A 387 -5.31 -1.28 -3.36
C ALA A 387 -4.88 -1.05 -4.83
N PRO A 388 -3.87 -0.21 -5.15
CA PRO A 388 -3.42 -0.06 -6.55
C PRO A 388 -2.89 -1.37 -7.17
N LEU A 389 -2.22 -2.23 -6.37
CA LEU A 389 -1.73 -3.51 -6.85
C LEU A 389 -2.88 -4.51 -7.02
N TYR A 390 -3.84 -4.51 -6.08
CA TYR A 390 -5.07 -5.30 -6.20
C TYR A 390 -5.80 -4.97 -7.51
N GLU A 391 -6.03 -3.68 -7.80
CA GLU A 391 -6.73 -3.25 -9.01
C GLU A 391 -5.96 -3.63 -10.28
N ALA A 392 -4.63 -3.43 -10.31
CA ALA A 392 -3.80 -3.84 -11.45
C ALA A 392 -3.89 -5.35 -11.73
N VAL A 393 -3.86 -6.19 -10.68
CA VAL A 393 -4.04 -7.65 -10.82
C VAL A 393 -5.46 -7.97 -11.28
N ARG A 394 -6.48 -7.34 -10.70
CA ARG A 394 -7.89 -7.55 -11.06
C ARG A 394 -8.15 -7.23 -12.53
N GLU A 395 -7.74 -6.07 -12.99
CA GLU A 395 -7.90 -5.61 -14.38
C GLU A 395 -7.16 -6.50 -15.37
N HIS A 396 -6.02 -7.07 -14.96
CA HIS A 396 -5.27 -7.99 -15.80
C HIS A 396 -5.92 -9.39 -15.88
N ILE A 397 -6.42 -9.92 -14.77
CA ILE A 397 -6.98 -11.29 -14.70
C ILE A 397 -8.41 -11.35 -15.24
N GLU A 398 -9.24 -10.35 -14.97
CA GLU A 398 -10.67 -10.35 -15.30
C GLU A 398 -11.00 -10.62 -16.78
N PRO A 399 -10.36 -10.01 -17.78
CA PRO A 399 -10.61 -10.32 -19.19
C PRO A 399 -10.01 -11.66 -19.64
N ARG A 400 -9.13 -12.28 -18.82
CA ARG A 400 -8.37 -13.49 -19.15
C ARG A 400 -8.90 -14.75 -18.45
N ARG A 401 -9.80 -14.62 -17.48
CA ARG A 401 -10.46 -15.75 -16.81
C ARG A 401 -11.53 -16.39 -17.70
N LEU A 402 -11.87 -17.64 -17.40
CA LEU A 402 -12.99 -18.32 -18.06
C LEU A 402 -14.35 -17.74 -17.61
N LEU A 403 -15.29 -17.69 -18.55
CA LEU A 403 -16.68 -17.33 -18.25
C LEU A 403 -17.25 -18.28 -17.20
N GLY A 404 -17.92 -17.72 -16.18
CA GLY A 404 -18.50 -18.48 -15.07
C GLY A 404 -17.53 -18.83 -13.93
N VAL A 405 -16.23 -18.55 -14.07
CA VAL A 405 -15.26 -18.72 -12.97
C VAL A 405 -15.12 -17.42 -12.18
N SER A 406 -15.39 -17.45 -10.88
CA SER A 406 -15.10 -16.33 -9.98
C SER A 406 -13.66 -16.43 -9.44
N VAL A 407 -13.03 -15.28 -9.21
CA VAL A 407 -11.67 -15.18 -8.68
C VAL A 407 -11.71 -14.29 -7.44
N GLU A 408 -11.19 -14.80 -6.33
CA GLU A 408 -11.01 -14.07 -5.09
C GLU A 408 -9.53 -13.69 -4.96
N ILE A 409 -9.21 -12.42 -5.17
CA ILE A 409 -7.85 -11.89 -5.05
C ILE A 409 -7.63 -11.45 -3.60
N GLY A 410 -6.55 -11.89 -2.98
CA GLY A 410 -6.19 -11.53 -1.61
C GLY A 410 -4.70 -11.72 -1.32
N GLN A 411 -4.33 -11.61 -0.05
CA GLN A 411 -2.99 -11.91 0.45
C GLN A 411 -2.98 -13.27 1.17
N PRO A 412 -1.84 -13.98 1.24
CA PRO A 412 -1.76 -15.17 2.07
C PRO A 412 -1.83 -14.83 3.56
N ARG A 413 -2.15 -15.84 4.37
CA ARG A 413 -1.98 -15.77 5.83
C ARG A 413 -0.49 -15.77 6.14
N TYR A 414 -0.04 -14.80 6.92
CA TYR A 414 1.32 -14.81 7.44
C TYR A 414 1.29 -15.37 8.85
N LEU A 415 1.98 -16.48 9.08
CA LEU A 415 2.05 -17.14 10.39
C LEU A 415 3.37 -16.78 11.06
N GLY A 416 3.30 -16.16 12.23
CA GLY A 416 4.47 -15.72 12.96
C GLY A 416 5.26 -16.90 13.54
N VAL A 417 6.57 -16.90 13.32
CA VAL A 417 7.48 -17.94 13.81
C VAL A 417 8.59 -17.33 14.63
N SER A 418 8.79 -17.86 15.83
CA SER A 418 9.93 -17.54 16.67
C SER A 418 10.84 -18.77 16.85
N ILE A 419 12.10 -18.64 16.44
CA ILE A 419 13.10 -19.67 16.61
C ILE A 419 13.93 -19.34 17.85
N VAL A 420 14.06 -20.29 18.76
CA VAL A 420 15.00 -20.24 19.88
C VAL A 420 16.09 -21.27 19.62
N ALA A 421 17.33 -20.81 19.47
CA ALA A 421 18.48 -21.68 19.23
C ALA A 421 19.61 -21.39 20.21
N ARG A 422 20.35 -22.45 20.56
CA ARG A 422 21.60 -22.37 21.31
C ARG A 422 22.75 -22.80 20.40
N VAL A 423 23.75 -21.95 20.24
CA VAL A 423 24.89 -22.20 19.35
C VAL A 423 26.21 -22.11 20.10
N GLU A 424 27.14 -22.98 19.73
CA GLU A 424 28.52 -22.94 20.19
C GLU A 424 29.34 -22.18 19.17
N VAL A 425 30.10 -21.18 19.62
CA VAL A 425 30.91 -20.31 18.76
C VAL A 425 32.31 -20.92 18.57
N GLN A 426 32.84 -20.83 17.35
CA GLN A 426 34.20 -21.26 17.02
C GLN A 426 35.23 -20.47 17.84
N ALA A 427 36.27 -21.15 18.31
CA ALA A 427 37.35 -20.53 19.06
C ALA A 427 38.00 -19.38 18.27
N GLY A 428 38.17 -18.22 18.91
CA GLY A 428 38.77 -17.02 18.30
C GLY A 428 37.82 -16.15 17.47
N ARG A 429 36.52 -16.49 17.39
CA ARG A 429 35.48 -15.64 16.81
C ARG A 429 34.76 -14.83 17.89
N ASP A 430 34.24 -13.67 17.52
CA ASP A 430 33.44 -12.81 18.40
C ASP A 430 32.03 -13.42 18.59
N PRO A 431 31.63 -13.76 19.82
CA PRO A 431 30.31 -14.35 20.08
C PRO A 431 29.16 -13.44 19.68
N GLU A 432 29.27 -12.14 19.87
CA GLU A 432 28.17 -11.20 19.62
C GLU A 432 27.98 -10.99 18.11
N LEU A 433 29.07 -10.87 17.36
CA LEU A 433 29.02 -10.84 15.89
C LEU A 433 28.45 -12.14 15.32
N THR A 434 28.83 -13.30 15.89
CA THR A 434 28.31 -14.60 15.47
C THR A 434 26.81 -14.72 15.74
N ARG A 435 26.37 -14.27 16.93
CA ARG A 435 24.95 -14.20 17.31
C ARG A 435 24.15 -13.32 16.36
N GLN A 436 24.68 -12.14 16.01
CA GLN A 436 24.04 -11.23 15.06
C GLN A 436 23.94 -11.82 13.66
N ARG A 437 25.00 -12.46 13.15
CA ARG A 437 24.97 -13.17 11.87
C ARG A 437 23.98 -14.33 11.85
N ALA A 438 23.90 -15.09 12.96
CA ALA A 438 22.93 -16.16 13.11
C ALA A 438 21.49 -15.62 13.11
N MET A 439 21.24 -14.53 13.84
CA MET A 439 19.97 -13.80 13.78
C MET A 439 19.61 -13.42 12.34
N ASP A 440 20.51 -12.71 11.66
CA ASP A 440 20.27 -12.22 10.30
C ASP A 440 20.06 -13.38 9.31
N ALA A 441 20.78 -14.50 9.49
CA ALA A 441 20.59 -15.70 8.69
C ALA A 441 19.18 -16.29 8.84
N LEU A 442 18.65 -16.38 10.07
CA LEU A 442 17.28 -16.89 10.32
C LEU A 442 16.22 -15.95 9.75
N TYR A 443 16.34 -14.64 10.00
CA TYR A 443 15.42 -13.64 9.45
C TYR A 443 15.43 -13.64 7.92
N SER A 444 16.61 -13.75 7.30
CA SER A 444 16.72 -13.82 5.83
C SER A 444 16.13 -15.09 5.25
N ASP A 445 16.23 -16.22 5.95
CA ASP A 445 15.83 -17.53 5.47
C ASP A 445 14.30 -17.74 5.51
N LEU A 446 13.64 -17.23 6.54
CA LEU A 446 12.18 -17.27 6.66
C LEU A 446 11.48 -16.11 5.96
N ASP A 447 12.21 -15.24 5.28
CA ASP A 447 11.59 -14.12 4.56
C ASP A 447 10.68 -14.64 3.43
N PRO A 448 9.41 -14.18 3.37
CA PRO A 448 8.43 -14.70 2.42
C PRO A 448 8.72 -14.36 0.95
N VAL A 449 9.61 -13.40 0.67
CA VAL A 449 9.91 -12.93 -0.71
C VAL A 449 11.32 -13.31 -1.13
N THR A 450 12.30 -13.18 -0.24
CA THR A 450 13.74 -13.38 -0.54
C THR A 450 14.36 -14.56 0.19
N GLY A 451 13.62 -15.21 1.10
CA GLY A 451 14.11 -16.34 1.86
C GLY A 451 14.04 -17.67 1.11
N GLY A 452 14.03 -18.75 1.87
CA GLY A 452 14.03 -20.13 1.37
C GLY A 452 15.36 -20.56 0.75
N PRO A 453 15.48 -21.84 0.39
CA PRO A 453 16.70 -22.43 -0.14
C PRO A 453 17.14 -21.82 -1.48
N ASP A 454 16.18 -21.38 -2.31
CA ASP A 454 16.44 -20.83 -3.63
C ASP A 454 16.52 -19.28 -3.64
N GLY A 455 16.35 -18.63 -2.48
CA GLY A 455 16.33 -17.17 -2.35
C GLY A 455 15.13 -16.48 -3.02
N ARG A 456 14.03 -17.23 -3.23
CA ARG A 456 12.78 -16.78 -3.88
C ARG A 456 11.58 -16.74 -2.93
N GLY A 457 11.86 -16.71 -1.64
CA GLY A 457 10.87 -16.84 -0.57
C GLY A 457 10.73 -18.27 -0.08
N TRP A 458 10.25 -18.43 1.16
CA TRP A 458 9.98 -19.75 1.71
C TRP A 458 8.98 -20.52 0.82
N PRO A 459 9.27 -21.77 0.41
CA PRO A 459 8.41 -22.52 -0.51
C PRO A 459 6.98 -22.70 0.04
N TRP A 460 5.99 -22.62 -0.85
CA TRP A 460 4.60 -22.94 -0.50
C TRP A 460 4.49 -24.40 -0.06
N ASP A 461 3.56 -24.69 0.86
CA ASP A 461 3.25 -26.04 1.35
C ASP A 461 4.42 -26.79 2.01
N VAL A 462 5.57 -26.14 2.24
CA VAL A 462 6.74 -26.76 2.87
C VAL A 462 6.75 -26.46 4.36
N PRO A 463 6.69 -27.49 5.22
CA PRO A 463 6.71 -27.30 6.67
C PRO A 463 8.07 -26.81 7.16
N LEU A 464 8.07 -26.05 8.26
CA LEU A 464 9.32 -25.69 8.95
C LEU A 464 9.72 -26.79 9.91
N THR A 465 10.98 -27.24 9.79
CA THR A 465 11.54 -28.31 10.63
C THR A 465 12.79 -27.83 11.34
N VAL A 466 13.04 -28.40 12.53
CA VAL A 466 14.28 -28.14 13.28
C VAL A 466 15.53 -28.47 12.45
N SER A 467 15.51 -29.56 11.67
CA SER A 467 16.64 -29.96 10.83
C SER A 467 17.03 -28.90 9.80
N HIS A 468 16.05 -28.23 9.19
CA HIS A 468 16.30 -27.10 8.29
C HIS A 468 17.01 -25.95 9.00
N VAL A 469 16.49 -25.56 10.17
CA VAL A 469 17.05 -24.47 10.97
C VAL A 469 18.48 -24.80 11.44
N VAL A 470 18.73 -26.04 11.87
CA VAL A 470 20.07 -26.51 12.24
C VAL A 470 21.02 -26.41 11.05
N ALA A 471 20.61 -26.85 9.86
CA ALA A 471 21.43 -26.75 8.66
C ALA A 471 21.74 -25.29 8.30
N ARG A 472 20.74 -24.40 8.40
CA ARG A 472 20.92 -22.96 8.14
C ARG A 472 21.88 -22.30 9.12
N LEU A 473 21.76 -22.59 10.41
CA LEU A 473 22.64 -22.05 11.46
C LEU A 473 24.06 -22.62 11.38
N ALA A 474 24.21 -23.91 11.05
CA ALA A 474 25.52 -24.54 10.88
C ALA A 474 26.32 -23.94 9.71
N ALA A 475 25.64 -23.36 8.72
CA ALA A 475 26.28 -22.68 7.59
C ALA A 475 26.77 -21.25 7.91
N VAL A 476 26.48 -20.72 9.10
CA VAL A 476 26.88 -19.36 9.50
C VAL A 476 28.35 -19.33 9.92
N ASP A 477 29.14 -18.44 9.31
CA ASP A 477 30.55 -18.23 9.68
C ASP A 477 30.67 -17.81 11.16
N GLY A 478 31.38 -18.65 11.92
CA GLY A 478 31.58 -18.52 13.36
C GLY A 478 30.81 -19.51 14.22
N VAL A 479 29.82 -20.22 13.67
CA VAL A 479 29.12 -21.29 14.40
C VAL A 479 29.94 -22.59 14.32
N ALA A 480 30.31 -23.13 15.49
CA ALA A 480 31.01 -24.41 15.60
C ALA A 480 30.02 -25.58 15.64
N ARG A 481 28.93 -25.41 16.39
CA ARG A 481 27.90 -26.44 16.59
C ARG A 481 26.57 -25.81 17.00
N VAL A 482 25.47 -26.39 16.56
CA VAL A 482 24.13 -26.05 17.05
C VAL A 482 23.75 -27.07 18.12
N GLN A 483 23.44 -26.62 19.33
CA GLN A 483 23.15 -27.49 20.47
C GLN A 483 21.66 -27.84 20.55
N ASP A 484 20.82 -26.81 20.58
CA ASP A 484 19.37 -26.93 20.74
C ASP A 484 18.66 -25.97 19.78
N VAL A 485 17.53 -26.40 19.23
CA VAL A 485 16.62 -25.55 18.45
C VAL A 485 15.18 -25.91 18.81
N LEU A 486 14.39 -24.89 19.11
CA LEU A 486 12.95 -24.99 19.32
C LEU A 486 12.23 -23.97 18.45
N LEU A 487 11.11 -24.39 17.87
CA LEU A 487 10.23 -23.55 17.07
C LEU A 487 9.02 -23.17 17.91
N PHE A 488 8.55 -21.93 17.77
CA PHE A 488 7.33 -21.46 18.42
C PHE A 488 6.48 -20.75 17.40
N GLU A 489 5.18 -21.04 17.40
CA GLU A 489 4.20 -20.11 16.86
C GLU A 489 4.26 -18.82 17.67
N ALA A 490 4.18 -17.68 16.99
CA ALA A 490 4.22 -16.38 17.62
C ALA A 490 3.21 -15.44 16.96
N ASP A 491 2.59 -14.57 17.74
CA ASP A 491 1.74 -13.52 17.20
C ASP A 491 2.58 -12.59 16.31
N GLU A 492 2.09 -12.28 15.11
CA GLU A 492 2.86 -11.59 14.07
C GLU A 492 3.16 -10.13 14.43
N ARG A 493 2.33 -9.51 15.29
CA ARG A 493 2.43 -8.08 15.63
C ARG A 493 3.13 -7.88 16.98
N THR A 494 2.81 -8.68 17.98
CA THR A 494 3.36 -8.57 19.34
C THR A 494 4.64 -9.38 19.51
N GLY A 495 4.79 -10.48 18.75
CA GLY A 495 5.86 -11.46 18.91
C GLY A 495 5.80 -12.25 20.20
N GLU A 496 4.63 -12.30 20.84
CA GLU A 496 4.37 -13.21 21.96
C GLU A 496 4.40 -14.65 21.45
N ARG A 497 5.18 -15.50 22.13
CA ARG A 497 5.35 -16.90 21.75
C ARG A 497 4.27 -17.75 22.39
N ALA A 498 3.77 -18.72 21.64
CA ALA A 498 3.03 -19.82 22.22
C ALA A 498 3.87 -20.53 23.31
N PRO A 499 3.25 -21.09 24.36
CA PRO A 499 3.97 -21.68 25.48
C PRO A 499 4.73 -22.97 25.13
N ASN A 500 4.33 -23.66 24.06
CA ASN A 500 4.85 -24.97 23.69
C ASN A 500 5.86 -24.87 22.55
N GLY A 501 7.07 -25.40 22.78
CA GLY A 501 8.08 -25.55 21.74
C GLY A 501 7.75 -26.73 20.84
N LEU A 502 7.85 -26.51 19.53
CA LEU A 502 7.60 -27.47 18.47
C LEU A 502 8.91 -27.85 17.78
N THR A 503 8.96 -29.07 17.24
CA THR A 503 10.06 -29.57 16.40
C THR A 503 9.70 -29.60 14.91
N TYR A 504 8.41 -29.47 14.62
CA TYR A 504 7.78 -29.51 13.31
C TYR A 504 6.58 -28.56 13.31
N MET A 505 6.48 -27.71 12.29
CA MET A 505 5.32 -26.83 12.10
C MET A 505 4.78 -27.03 10.68
N PRO A 506 3.54 -27.57 10.53
CA PRO A 506 2.90 -27.68 9.23
C PRO A 506 2.55 -26.30 8.69
N LEU A 507 2.57 -26.15 7.37
CA LEU A 507 2.13 -24.92 6.70
C LEU A 507 0.90 -25.22 5.86
N GLU A 508 -0.15 -24.41 6.01
CA GLU A 508 -1.37 -24.50 5.20
C GLU A 508 -1.11 -23.97 3.78
N PRO A 509 -1.86 -24.43 2.75
CA PRO A 509 -1.63 -24.01 1.36
C PRO A 509 -1.85 -22.53 1.07
N ASP A 510 -2.57 -21.83 1.95
CA ASP A 510 -2.81 -20.39 1.88
C ASP A 510 -1.97 -19.57 2.87
N ALA A 511 -0.92 -20.18 3.44
CA ALA A 511 -0.08 -19.56 4.45
C ALA A 511 1.39 -19.47 4.05
N LEU A 512 2.09 -18.47 4.59
CA LEU A 512 3.54 -18.31 4.56
C LEU A 512 4.07 -18.00 5.96
N TRP A 513 5.30 -18.41 6.23
CA TRP A 513 5.98 -18.04 7.47
C TRP A 513 6.38 -16.56 7.48
N PHE A 514 6.34 -15.97 8.66
CA PHE A 514 6.86 -14.63 8.93
C PHE A 514 7.77 -14.67 10.17
N PRO A 515 9.05 -14.25 10.07
CA PRO A 515 9.99 -14.35 11.18
C PRO A 515 9.74 -13.30 12.26
N VAL A 516 9.56 -13.74 13.50
CA VAL A 516 9.26 -12.86 14.65
C VAL A 516 10.17 -13.17 15.85
N ARG A 517 10.78 -12.12 16.40
CA ARG A 517 11.59 -12.12 17.63
C ARG A 517 12.42 -13.40 17.88
N HIS A 518 13.25 -13.82 16.94
CA HIS A 518 14.12 -14.97 17.15
C HIS A 518 15.09 -14.75 18.33
N MET A 519 15.54 -15.83 18.96
CA MET A 519 16.53 -15.79 20.05
C MET A 519 17.64 -16.80 19.79
N VAL A 520 18.88 -16.32 19.69
CA VAL A 520 20.08 -17.14 19.54
C VAL A 520 20.96 -16.81 20.73
N MET A 521 21.34 -17.84 21.47
CA MET A 521 22.15 -17.77 22.68
C MET A 521 23.46 -18.51 22.50
#